data_AF-A0A6V2NDE1-F1
#
_entry.id   AF-A0A6V2NDE1-F1
#
_cell.length_a   1.000
_cell.length_b   1.000
_cell.length_c   1.000
_cell.angle_alpha   90.00
_cell.angle_beta   90.00
_cell.angle_gamma   90.00
#
_symmetry.space_group_name_H-M   'P 1'
#
loop_
_entity.id
_entity.type
_entity.pdbx_description
1 polymer ?
#
loop_
_entity_poly.entity_id
_entity_poly.type
_entity_poly.pdbx_seq_one_letter_code
_entity_poly.pdbx_strand_id
1 'polypeptide(L)'
;GRAAAAAAAAATDRHGSTALMWAAGGGHVAACELLLQLGASPRARQQKDGRTAMHWAARNGRLEVCRWLVAQGCDADAPTRDGTTPLHWAVWQGHLDLCRWLVALAALAS
;
A
#
# COMPACT_ATOMS: atom_id res chain seq x y z
N GLY A 1 14.96 2.19 22.21
CA GLY A 1 15.97 1.33 21.55
C GLY A 1 15.42 0.76 20.25
N ARG A 2 16.28 0.22 19.37
CA ARG A 2 15.89 -0.25 18.02
C ARG A 2 14.74 -1.27 18.02
N ALA A 3 14.70 -2.17 19.01
CA ALA A 3 13.61 -3.13 19.18
C ALA A 3 12.25 -2.46 19.46
N ALA A 4 12.22 -1.40 20.27
CA ALA A 4 10.98 -0.65 20.55
C ALA A 4 10.48 0.09 19.31
N ALA A 5 11.39 0.65 18.50
CA ALA A 5 11.03 1.31 17.25
C ALA A 5 10.47 0.32 16.22
N ALA A 6 11.05 -0.88 16.12
CA ALA A 6 10.53 -1.94 15.26
C ALA A 6 9.14 -2.43 15.71
N ALA A 7 8.94 -2.62 17.02
CA ALA A 7 7.64 -2.96 17.57
C ALA A 7 6.58 -1.89 17.28
N ALA A 8 6.94 -0.61 17.39
CA ALA A 8 6.05 0.49 17.04
C ALA A 8 5.71 0.54 15.54
N ALA A 9 6.69 0.29 14.66
CA ALA A 9 6.48 0.25 13.21
C ALA A 9 5.59 -0.93 12.77
N ALA A 10 5.62 -2.03 13.51
CA ALA A 10 4.78 -3.20 13.28
C ALA A 10 3.41 -3.12 13.95
N ALA A 11 3.17 -2.14 14.82
CA ALA A 11 1.90 -1.99 15.52
C ALA A 11 0.75 -1.68 14.54
N THR A 12 -0.44 -2.14 14.91
CA THR A 12 -1.66 -1.94 14.15
C THR A 12 -2.74 -1.23 14.96
N ASP A 13 -3.58 -0.45 14.28
CA ASP A 13 -4.79 0.12 14.89
C ASP A 13 -5.89 -0.94 15.13
N ARG A 14 -7.05 -0.50 15.64
CA ARG A 14 -8.25 -1.35 15.89
C ARG A 14 -8.82 -2.06 14.65
N HIS A 15 -8.41 -1.67 13.45
CA HIS A 15 -8.81 -2.27 12.19
C HIS A 15 -7.70 -3.18 11.61
N GLY A 16 -6.57 -3.32 12.31
CA GLY A 16 -5.40 -4.05 11.84
C GLY A 16 -4.58 -3.27 10.82
N SER A 17 -4.75 -1.94 10.72
CA SER A 17 -4.00 -1.11 9.76
C SER A 17 -2.63 -0.77 10.34
N THR A 18 -1.56 -0.94 9.55
CA THR A 18 -0.19 -0.58 9.96
C THR A 18 0.09 0.91 9.71
N ALA A 19 1.11 1.46 10.37
CA ALA A 19 1.59 2.81 10.09
C ALA A 19 1.95 3.02 8.60
N LEU A 20 2.45 1.97 7.94
CA LEU A 20 2.79 2.01 6.51
C LEU A 20 1.55 2.23 5.63
N MET A 21 0.40 1.64 5.98
CA MET A 21 -0.84 1.84 5.23
C MET A 21 -1.31 3.30 5.31
N TRP A 22 -1.20 3.91 6.49
CA TRP A 22 -1.53 5.32 6.70
C TRP A 22 -0.57 6.25 5.94
N ALA A 23 0.75 6.01 6.04
CA ALA A 23 1.76 6.76 5.29
C ALA A 23 1.54 6.65 3.76
N ALA A 24 1.20 5.45 3.28
CA ALA A 24 0.93 5.20 1.88
C ALA A 24 -0.32 5.94 1.39
N GLY A 25 -1.41 5.93 2.16
CA GLY A 25 -2.60 6.73 1.85
C GLY A 25 -2.34 8.23 1.90
N GLY A 26 -1.44 8.69 2.77
CA GLY A 26 -1.01 10.07 2.88
C GLY A 26 -0.12 10.56 1.73
N GLY A 27 0.52 9.65 0.99
CA GLY A 27 1.46 10.01 -0.07
C GLY A 27 2.89 10.24 0.43
N HIS A 28 3.26 9.76 1.61
CA HIS A 28 4.53 10.10 2.26
C HIS A 28 5.61 9.04 2.02
N VAL A 29 6.28 9.09 0.86
CA VAL A 29 7.33 8.11 0.49
C VAL A 29 8.45 8.01 1.54
N ALA A 30 8.98 9.15 2.00
CA ALA A 30 10.04 9.16 3.01
C ALA A 30 9.60 8.52 4.35
N ALA A 31 8.33 8.67 4.73
CA ALA A 31 7.79 8.00 5.91
C ALA A 31 7.64 6.49 5.67
N CYS A 32 7.21 6.08 4.48
CA CYS A 32 7.17 4.67 4.09
C CYS A 32 8.56 4.03 4.16
N GLU A 33 9.59 4.70 3.63
CA GLU A 33 10.99 4.24 3.68
C GLU A 33 11.49 4.08 5.11
N LEU A 34 11.27 5.08 5.96
CA LEU A 34 11.62 5.01 7.37
C LEU A 34 10.96 3.80 8.05
N LEU A 35 9.67 3.56 7.80
CA LEU A 35 8.94 2.44 8.39
C LEU A 35 9.52 1.10 7.95
N LEU A 36 9.90 0.94 6.69
CA LEU A 36 10.58 -0.28 6.21
C LEU A 36 11.96 -0.47 6.86
N GLN A 37 12.75 0.61 7.02
CA GLN A 37 14.04 0.56 7.72
C GLN A 37 13.90 0.15 9.19
N LEU A 38 12.75 0.48 9.80
CA LEU A 38 12.39 0.05 11.15
C LEU A 38 11.82 -1.38 11.20
N GLY A 39 11.63 -2.05 10.06
CA GLY A 39 11.18 -3.44 9.98
C GLY A 39 9.68 -3.61 9.73
N ALA A 40 8.96 -2.55 9.36
CA ALA A 40 7.58 -2.72 8.88
C ALA A 40 7.55 -3.56 7.60
N SER A 41 6.62 -4.50 7.50
CA SER A 41 6.47 -5.33 6.31
C SER A 41 5.75 -4.56 5.19
N PRO A 42 6.33 -4.41 3.99
CA PRO A 42 5.67 -3.78 2.85
C PRO A 42 4.50 -4.59 2.30
N ARG A 43 4.45 -5.90 2.60
CA ARG A 43 3.40 -6.83 2.18
C ARG A 43 2.35 -7.10 3.27
N ALA A 44 2.36 -6.31 4.35
CA ALA A 44 1.37 -6.45 5.41
C ALA A 44 -0.06 -6.30 4.88
N ARG A 45 -0.96 -7.16 5.38
CA ARG A 45 -2.39 -7.15 5.06
C ARG A 45 -3.19 -6.75 6.29
N GLN A 46 -4.12 -5.82 6.10
CA GLN A 46 -5.02 -5.34 7.14
C GLN A 46 -5.89 -6.50 7.64
N GLN A 47 -6.02 -6.64 8.95
CA GLN A 47 -6.72 -7.79 9.54
C GLN A 47 -8.23 -7.83 9.22
N LYS A 48 -8.86 -6.67 8.97
CA LYS A 48 -10.31 -6.57 8.74
C LYS A 48 -10.73 -7.07 7.36
N ASP A 49 -10.07 -6.63 6.30
CA ASP A 49 -10.49 -6.85 4.91
C ASP A 49 -9.33 -7.29 3.99
N GLY A 50 -8.11 -7.39 4.51
CA GLY A 50 -6.94 -7.80 3.74
C GLY A 50 -6.33 -6.70 2.88
N ARG A 51 -6.72 -5.42 3.05
CA ARG A 51 -6.10 -4.29 2.34
C ARG A 51 -4.62 -4.18 2.63
N THR A 52 -3.86 -3.83 1.61
CA THR A 52 -2.41 -3.57 1.67
C THR A 52 -2.13 -2.07 1.56
N ALA A 53 -0.89 -1.63 1.81
CA ALA A 53 -0.48 -0.24 1.56
C ALA A 53 -0.81 0.22 0.12
N MET A 54 -0.79 -0.69 -0.86
CA MET A 54 -1.21 -0.46 -2.25
C MET A 54 -2.64 0.05 -2.37
N HIS A 55 -3.57 -0.53 -1.61
CA HIS A 55 -4.99 -0.14 -1.63
C HIS A 55 -5.20 1.27 -1.08
N TRP A 56 -4.49 1.60 0.00
CA TRP A 56 -4.56 2.92 0.63
C TRP A 56 -3.99 4.01 -0.27
N ALA A 57 -2.82 3.75 -0.87
CA ALA A 57 -2.23 4.63 -1.88
C ALA A 57 -3.16 4.80 -3.09
N ALA A 58 -3.74 3.70 -3.58
CA ALA A 58 -4.59 3.73 -4.77
C ALA A 58 -5.91 4.46 -4.57
N ARG A 59 -6.59 4.23 -3.43
CA ARG A 59 -7.81 4.94 -3.05
C ARG A 59 -7.62 6.46 -3.02
N ASN A 60 -6.42 6.92 -2.69
CA ASN A 60 -6.08 8.33 -2.58
C ASN A 60 -5.26 8.87 -3.77
N GLY A 61 -5.09 8.09 -4.84
CA GLY A 61 -4.42 8.53 -6.07
C GLY A 61 -2.92 8.78 -5.90
N ARG A 62 -2.26 8.15 -4.93
CA ARG A 62 -0.84 8.37 -4.60
C ARG A 62 0.07 7.59 -5.55
N LEU A 63 0.11 8.00 -6.83
CA LEU A 63 0.84 7.32 -7.89
C LEU A 63 2.33 7.10 -7.55
N GLU A 64 3.00 8.09 -6.97
CA GLU A 64 4.40 7.98 -6.58
C GLU A 64 4.62 6.88 -5.53
N VAL A 65 3.77 6.83 -4.51
CA VAL A 65 3.79 5.75 -3.51
C VAL A 65 3.49 4.40 -4.16
N CYS A 66 2.53 4.33 -5.09
CA CYS A 66 2.24 3.07 -5.80
C CYS A 66 3.47 2.57 -6.58
N ARG A 67 4.17 3.45 -7.32
CA ARG A 67 5.40 3.08 -8.02
C ARG A 67 6.47 2.61 -7.05
N TRP A 68 6.64 3.34 -5.95
CA TRP A 68 7.60 2.98 -4.92
C TRP A 68 7.29 1.62 -4.29
N LEU A 69 6.02 1.32 -3.96
CA LEU A 69 5.61 0.02 -3.42
C LEU A 69 5.93 -1.14 -4.39
N VAL A 70 5.67 -0.96 -5.68
CA VAL A 70 6.04 -1.96 -6.71
C VAL A 70 7.55 -2.16 -6.76
N ALA A 71 8.35 -1.09 -6.66
CA ALA A 71 9.80 -1.19 -6.58
C ALA A 71 10.29 -1.94 -5.33
N GLN A 72 9.51 -1.93 -4.24
CA GLN A 72 9.76 -2.76 -3.05
C GLN A 72 9.23 -4.21 -3.20
N GLY A 73 8.75 -4.59 -4.38
CA GLY A 73 8.22 -5.92 -4.69
C GLY A 73 6.83 -6.18 -4.12
N CYS A 74 6.04 -5.14 -3.84
CA CYS A 74 4.62 -5.31 -3.52
C CYS A 74 3.83 -5.72 -4.77
N ASP A 75 2.84 -6.57 -4.57
CA ASP A 75 1.88 -6.94 -5.60
C ASP A 75 0.87 -5.81 -5.83
N ALA A 76 0.88 -5.25 -7.05
CA ALA A 76 0.02 -4.15 -7.47
C ALA A 76 -1.45 -4.56 -7.68
N ASP A 77 -1.72 -5.86 -7.84
CA ASP A 77 -3.05 -6.41 -8.08
C ASP A 77 -3.56 -7.27 -6.91
N ALA A 78 -2.89 -7.19 -5.76
CA ALA A 78 -3.25 -7.95 -4.57
C ALA A 78 -4.74 -7.78 -4.23
N PRO A 79 -5.55 -8.85 -4.20
CA PRO A 79 -6.97 -8.74 -3.86
C PRO A 79 -7.16 -8.62 -2.35
N THR A 80 -8.16 -7.84 -1.93
CA THR A 80 -8.79 -7.94 -0.60
C THR A 80 -9.57 -9.25 -0.45
N ARG A 81 -10.12 -9.49 0.75
CA ARG A 81 -11.00 -10.65 1.00
C ARG A 81 -12.25 -10.67 0.12
N ASP A 82 -12.74 -9.50 -0.27
CA ASP A 82 -13.92 -9.35 -1.13
C ASP A 82 -13.55 -9.29 -2.62
N GLY A 83 -12.30 -9.63 -2.99
CA GLY A 83 -11.82 -9.58 -4.37
C GLY A 83 -11.55 -8.18 -4.92
N THR A 84 -11.78 -7.13 -4.12
CA THR A 84 -11.44 -5.75 -4.53
C THR A 84 -9.93 -5.60 -4.67
N THR A 85 -9.46 -5.06 -5.79
CA THR A 85 -8.03 -4.80 -6.05
C THR A 85 -7.72 -3.29 -5.96
N PRO A 86 -6.45 -2.86 -5.92
CA PRO A 86 -6.08 -1.44 -5.93
C PRO A 86 -6.65 -0.68 -7.14
N LEU A 87 -6.75 -1.32 -8.31
CA LEU A 87 -7.36 -0.72 -9.51
C LEU A 87 -8.84 -0.38 -9.30
N HIS A 88 -9.61 -1.23 -8.63
CA HIS A 88 -11.01 -0.94 -8.31
C HIS A 88 -11.17 0.36 -7.53
N TRP A 89 -10.29 0.60 -6.54
CA TRP A 89 -10.29 1.85 -5.77
C TRP A 89 -9.85 3.05 -6.60
N ALA A 90 -8.82 2.91 -7.44
CA ALA A 90 -8.35 3.98 -8.32
C ALA A 90 -9.46 4.41 -9.29
N VAL A 91 -10.19 3.45 -9.87
CA VAL A 91 -11.32 3.68 -10.78
C VAL A 91 -12.49 4.33 -10.05
N TRP A 92 -12.92 3.78 -8.90
CA TRP A 92 -14.01 4.35 -8.11
C TRP A 92 -13.76 5.83 -7.82
N GLN A 93 -12.53 6.17 -7.47
CA GLN A 93 -12.14 7.51 -7.02
C GLN A 93 -11.73 8.43 -8.17
N GLY A 94 -11.73 7.95 -9.42
CA GLY A 94 -11.44 8.77 -10.60
C GLY A 94 -9.95 9.09 -10.83
N HIS A 95 -9.03 8.33 -10.26
CA HIS A 95 -7.58 8.59 -10.36
C HIS A 95 -7.00 8.10 -11.70
N LEU A 96 -7.34 8.79 -12.79
CA LEU A 96 -7.08 8.34 -14.18
C LEU A 96 -5.62 7.96 -14.45
N ASP A 97 -4.65 8.77 -14.01
CA ASP A 97 -3.23 8.48 -14.25
C ASP A 97 -2.75 7.23 -13.52
N LEU A 98 -3.28 6.99 -12.33
CA LEU A 98 -3.03 5.76 -11.60
C LEU A 98 -3.69 4.56 -12.28
N CYS A 99 -4.92 4.69 -12.76
CA CYS A 99 -5.60 3.63 -13.51
C CYS A 99 -4.81 3.24 -14.76
N ARG A 100 -4.36 4.22 -15.55
CA ARG A 100 -3.53 3.98 -16.74
C ARG A 100 -2.25 3.24 -16.38
N TRP A 101 -1.58 3.67 -15.30
CA TRP A 101 -0.36 3.04 -14.86
C TRP A 101 -0.58 1.60 -14.37
N LEU A 102 -1.62 1.32 -13.58
CA LEU A 102 -1.95 -0.02 -13.10
C LEU A 102 -2.32 -0.98 -14.26
N VAL A 103 -3.11 -0.52 -15.24
CA VAL A 103 -3.46 -1.32 -16.42
C VAL A 103 -2.23 -1.63 -17.27
N ALA A 104 -1.37 -0.64 -17.49
CA ALA A 104 -0.12 -0.83 -18.22
C ALA A 104 0.81 -1.83 -17.50
N LEU A 105 0.89 -1.75 -16.17
CA LEU A 105 1.68 -2.69 -15.37
C LEU A 105 1.16 -4.13 -15.48
N ALA A 106 -0.16 -4.33 -15.44
CA ALA A 106 -0.76 -5.65 -15.58
C ALA A 106 -0.50 -6.27 -16.96
N ALA A 107 -0.58 -5.48 -18.03
CA ALA A 107 -0.30 -5.93 -19.40
C ALA A 107 1.17 -6.33 -19.64
N LEU A 108 2.10 -5.88 -18.79
CA LEU A 108 3.52 -6.27 -18.85
C LEU A 108 3.81 -7.57 -18.09
N ALA A 109 2.90 -7.99 -17.21
CA ALA A 109 3.05 -9.17 -16.35
C ALA A 109 2.38 -10.42 -16.93
N SER A 110 1.62 -10.28 -18.02
CA SER A 110 0.98 -11.35 -18.80
C SER A 110 1.85 -11.79 -19.98
#